data_AF-A0A2J5P6U1-F1
#
_entry.id   AF-A0A2J5P6U1-F1
#
_cell.length_a   1.000
_cell.length_b   1.000
_cell.length_c   1.000
_cell.angle_alpha   90.00
_cell.angle_beta   90.00
_cell.angle_gamma   90.00
#
_symmetry.space_group_name_H-M   'P 1'
#
loop_
_entity.id
_entity.type
_entity.pdbx_description
1 polymer ?
#
loop_
_entity_poly.entity_id
_entity_poly.type
_entity_poly.pdbx_seq_one_letter_code
_entity_poly.pdbx_strand_id
1 'polypeptide(L)'
;MYKTTLSGQVWRFDSLKTLMAKASPARSGDALAGVIAGSAEERMAAKMALAEVPLTEILDNPLIPYEQDEVTRLILDTHDARGFAAIRHLTVGDFRDWLLDDATDEAALRQVARAITPEMAAAVSKLMRNQDLILAASKCRVVTRFRNTIGLPGRLSVRLQPNHPTDDMKGIAASMLDGLLYGAGDAVIGINPASDSLPVLAQLNHMLDDIIQRFAIPTQSCILTHVTNTLQLIERGAPVDLVFQSVAGTEAANSGFGINLALLQEARD
;
A
#
# COMPACT_ATOMS: atom_id res chain seq x y z
N MET A 1 -5.38 -28.44 -0.95
CA MET A 1 -4.80 -28.82 0.35
C MET A 1 -3.29 -28.81 0.23
N TYR A 2 -2.62 -28.02 1.07
CA TYR A 2 -1.16 -27.85 1.06
C TYR A 2 -0.55 -28.67 2.18
N LYS A 3 0.65 -29.22 1.97
CA LYS A 3 1.31 -30.08 2.97
C LYS A 3 2.81 -30.02 2.87
N THR A 4 3.48 -30.29 3.97
CA THR A 4 4.92 -30.56 4.02
C THR A 4 5.23 -31.56 5.12
N THR A 5 6.39 -32.21 5.04
CA THR A 5 6.89 -33.08 6.10
C THR A 5 8.08 -32.41 6.76
N LEU A 6 7.99 -32.15 8.07
CA LEU A 6 9.05 -31.52 8.86
C LEU A 6 9.29 -32.38 10.11
N SER A 7 10.53 -32.82 10.31
CA SER A 7 10.93 -33.66 11.45
C SER A 7 10.08 -34.92 11.65
N GLY A 8 9.67 -35.57 10.55
CA GLY A 8 8.85 -36.79 10.58
C GLY A 8 7.35 -36.56 10.81
N GLN A 9 6.91 -35.31 11.02
CA GLN A 9 5.50 -34.95 11.12
C GLN A 9 4.99 -34.37 9.79
N VAL A 10 3.83 -34.84 9.35
CA VAL A 10 3.12 -34.28 8.19
C VAL A 10 2.24 -33.12 8.66
N TRP A 11 2.54 -31.93 8.18
CA TRP A 11 1.75 -30.72 8.39
C TRP A 11 0.81 -30.52 7.21
N ARG A 12 -0.45 -30.15 7.48
CA ARG A 12 -1.48 -29.95 6.47
C ARG A 12 -2.15 -28.60 6.69
N PHE A 13 -2.42 -27.90 5.60
CA PHE A 13 -3.11 -26.61 5.58
C PHE A 13 -4.26 -26.69 4.57
N ASP A 14 -5.47 -26.46 5.04
CA ASP A 14 -6.69 -26.75 4.27
C ASP A 14 -6.91 -25.80 3.10
N SER A 15 -6.42 -24.56 3.20
CA SER A 15 -6.59 -23.51 2.20
C SER A 15 -5.34 -22.63 2.08
N LEU A 16 -5.25 -21.89 0.97
CA LEU A 16 -4.17 -20.93 0.74
C LEU A 16 -4.23 -19.82 1.80
N LYS A 17 -5.44 -19.39 2.17
CA LYS A 17 -5.70 -18.44 3.25
C LYS A 17 -5.09 -18.90 4.57
N THR A 18 -5.34 -20.16 4.98
CA THR A 18 -4.77 -20.74 6.19
C THR A 18 -3.24 -20.82 6.09
N LEU A 19 -2.71 -21.31 4.97
CA LEU A 19 -1.28 -21.43 4.74
C LEU A 19 -0.55 -20.08 4.85
N MET A 20 -1.06 -19.06 4.15
CA MET A 20 -0.49 -17.71 4.16
C MET A 20 -0.58 -17.05 5.53
N ALA A 21 -1.65 -17.29 6.29
CA ALA A 21 -1.76 -16.77 7.66
C ALA A 21 -0.73 -17.41 8.59
N LYS A 22 -0.60 -18.75 8.54
CA LYS A 22 0.32 -19.51 9.39
C LYS A 22 1.80 -19.25 9.05
N ALA A 23 2.10 -18.89 7.81
CA ALA A 23 3.44 -18.52 7.37
C ALA A 23 3.91 -17.12 7.84
N SER A 24 3.01 -16.26 8.31
CA SER A 24 3.37 -14.93 8.84
C SER A 24 4.31 -15.00 10.05
N PRO A 25 5.25 -14.05 10.22
CA PRO A 25 5.89 -13.81 11.51
C PRO A 25 4.83 -13.59 12.60
N ALA A 26 5.15 -13.93 13.86
CA ALA A 26 4.20 -13.77 14.96
C ALA A 26 3.81 -12.30 15.14
N ARG A 27 2.51 -11.99 15.01
CA ARG A 27 1.93 -10.65 15.16
C ARG A 27 0.71 -10.72 16.07
N SER A 28 0.53 -9.71 16.93
CA SER A 28 -0.58 -9.66 17.89
C SER A 28 -1.95 -9.65 17.21
N GLY A 29 -2.10 -8.96 16.07
CA GLY A 29 -3.34 -8.95 15.30
C GLY A 29 -3.74 -10.33 14.77
N ASP A 30 -2.78 -11.08 14.22
CA ASP A 30 -3.02 -12.45 13.74
C ASP A 30 -3.40 -13.39 14.89
N ALA A 31 -2.84 -13.17 16.08
CA ALA A 31 -3.20 -13.92 17.28
C ALA A 31 -4.63 -13.60 17.75
N LEU A 32 -4.99 -12.32 17.79
CA LEU A 32 -6.35 -11.87 18.16
C LEU A 32 -7.40 -12.40 17.18
N ALA A 33 -7.07 -12.46 15.88
CA ALA A 33 -7.93 -13.01 14.85
C ALA A 33 -7.95 -14.56 14.82
N GLY A 34 -7.14 -15.23 15.65
CA GLY A 34 -7.09 -16.70 15.72
C GLY A 34 -6.44 -17.38 14.50
N VAL A 35 -5.71 -16.63 13.65
CA VAL A 35 -5.13 -17.15 12.40
C VAL A 35 -3.63 -17.43 12.50
N ILE A 36 -2.98 -16.99 13.58
CA ILE A 36 -1.55 -17.22 13.84
C ILE A 36 -1.20 -18.71 13.92
N ALA A 37 0.03 -19.07 13.56
CA ALA A 37 0.58 -20.40 13.85
C ALA A 37 0.67 -20.66 15.36
N GLY A 38 0.23 -21.85 15.79
CA GLY A 38 0.24 -22.32 17.16
C GLY A 38 1.64 -22.65 17.68
N SER A 39 2.63 -22.83 16.81
CA SER A 39 4.03 -23.00 17.20
C SER A 39 5.01 -22.45 16.16
N ALA A 40 6.29 -22.38 16.53
CA ALA A 40 7.36 -22.01 15.60
C ALA A 40 7.57 -23.07 14.52
N GLU A 41 7.40 -24.34 14.87
CA GLU A 41 7.48 -25.51 13.97
C GLU A 41 6.34 -25.48 12.94
N GLU A 42 5.09 -25.24 13.37
CA GLU A 42 3.95 -25.10 12.44
C GLU A 42 4.21 -23.95 11.45
N ARG A 43 4.72 -22.82 11.93
CA ARG A 43 5.07 -21.68 11.09
C ARG A 43 6.17 -22.01 10.09
N MET A 44 7.20 -22.76 10.50
CA MET A 44 8.25 -23.18 9.58
C MET A 44 7.70 -24.15 8.54
N ALA A 45 6.87 -25.10 8.95
CA ALA A 45 6.17 -26.00 8.04
C ALA A 45 5.26 -25.23 7.06
N ALA A 46 4.57 -24.19 7.52
CA ALA A 46 3.76 -23.31 6.67
C ALA A 46 4.63 -22.56 5.65
N LYS A 47 5.79 -22.03 6.05
CA LYS A 47 6.73 -21.39 5.12
C LYS A 47 7.28 -22.37 4.08
N MET A 48 7.65 -23.58 4.50
CA MET A 48 8.12 -24.63 3.58
C MET A 48 7.02 -25.03 2.58
N ALA A 49 5.79 -25.23 3.06
CA ALA A 49 4.67 -25.55 2.17
C ALA A 49 4.31 -24.37 1.25
N LEU A 50 4.43 -23.12 1.73
CA LEU A 50 4.19 -21.91 0.93
C LEU A 50 5.25 -21.73 -0.17
N ALA A 51 6.52 -22.06 0.12
CA ALA A 51 7.60 -21.97 -0.87
C ALA A 51 7.30 -22.80 -2.12
N GLU A 52 6.65 -23.96 -1.98
CA GLU A 52 6.31 -24.86 -3.08
C GLU A 52 5.02 -24.47 -3.84
N VAL A 53 4.31 -23.42 -3.42
CA VAL A 53 3.07 -23.00 -4.10
C VAL A 53 3.41 -22.34 -5.43
N PRO A 54 2.86 -22.79 -6.57
CA PRO A 54 3.03 -22.11 -7.85
C PRO A 54 2.41 -20.71 -7.82
N LEU A 55 3.01 -19.71 -8.48
CA LEU A 55 2.37 -18.39 -8.60
C LEU A 55 1.00 -18.46 -9.28
N THR A 56 0.82 -19.38 -10.22
CA THR A 56 -0.49 -19.62 -10.86
C THR A 56 -1.57 -20.02 -9.88
N GLU A 57 -1.23 -20.80 -8.84
CA GLU A 57 -2.20 -21.21 -7.81
C GLU A 57 -2.76 -20.00 -7.05
N ILE A 58 -1.92 -18.99 -6.79
CA ILE A 58 -2.31 -17.75 -6.12
C ILE A 58 -3.21 -16.90 -7.03
N LEU A 59 -2.88 -16.85 -8.34
CA LEU A 59 -3.67 -16.11 -9.32
C LEU A 59 -5.04 -16.74 -9.55
N ASP A 60 -5.09 -18.06 -9.70
CA ASP A 60 -6.29 -18.81 -10.06
C ASP A 60 -7.24 -19.01 -8.86
N ASN A 61 -6.73 -18.90 -7.63
CA ASN A 61 -7.49 -19.09 -6.38
C ASN A 61 -7.35 -17.88 -5.45
N PRO A 62 -7.98 -16.73 -5.76
CA PRO A 62 -7.91 -15.54 -4.92
C PRO A 62 -8.48 -15.81 -3.52
N LEU A 63 -7.93 -15.16 -2.50
CA LEU A 63 -8.31 -15.38 -1.10
C LEU A 63 -9.75 -14.98 -0.79
N ILE A 64 -10.31 -14.05 -1.57
CA ILE A 64 -11.71 -13.67 -1.59
C ILE A 64 -12.22 -13.84 -3.02
N PRO A 65 -13.33 -14.55 -3.25
CA PRO A 65 -13.84 -14.80 -4.61
C PRO A 65 -14.11 -13.53 -5.41
N TYR A 66 -13.82 -13.57 -6.71
CA TYR A 66 -13.97 -12.44 -7.64
C TYR A 66 -15.38 -11.84 -7.62
N GLU A 67 -16.41 -12.69 -7.54
CA GLU A 67 -17.81 -12.28 -7.57
C GLU A 67 -18.24 -11.58 -6.27
N GLN A 68 -17.44 -11.67 -5.21
CA GLN A 68 -17.79 -11.18 -3.87
C GLN A 68 -17.07 -9.89 -3.47
N ASP A 69 -16.05 -9.45 -4.23
CA ASP A 69 -15.18 -8.36 -3.78
C ASP A 69 -14.62 -7.51 -4.94
N GLU A 70 -14.95 -6.22 -4.95
CA GLU A 70 -14.52 -5.26 -5.98
C GLU A 70 -13.00 -5.03 -5.98
N VAL A 71 -12.32 -5.21 -4.85
CA VAL A 71 -10.86 -5.08 -4.77
C VAL A 71 -10.21 -6.29 -5.45
N THR A 72 -10.72 -7.50 -5.22
CA THR A 72 -10.31 -8.69 -5.99
C THR A 72 -10.56 -8.47 -7.49
N ARG A 73 -11.73 -7.93 -7.88
CA ARG A 73 -12.03 -7.64 -9.28
C ARG A 73 -11.01 -6.68 -9.87
N LEU A 74 -10.74 -5.56 -9.20
CA LEU A 74 -9.73 -4.59 -9.65
C LEU A 74 -8.35 -5.24 -9.83
N ILE A 75 -7.90 -6.07 -8.88
CA ILE A 75 -6.61 -6.76 -8.96
C ILE A 75 -6.55 -7.67 -10.18
N LEU A 76 -7.57 -8.52 -10.38
CA LEU A 76 -7.57 -9.50 -11.47
C LEU A 76 -7.82 -8.85 -12.84
N ASP A 77 -8.72 -7.87 -12.93
CA ASP A 77 -9.06 -7.18 -14.19
C ASP A 77 -7.90 -6.30 -14.70
N THR A 78 -7.02 -5.85 -13.80
CA THR A 78 -5.86 -5.01 -14.14
C THR A 78 -4.54 -5.78 -14.22
N HIS A 79 -4.57 -7.09 -13.98
CA HIS A 79 -3.40 -7.98 -14.02
C HIS A 79 -2.84 -8.13 -15.45
N ASP A 80 -1.53 -7.97 -15.60
CA ASP A 80 -0.84 -8.13 -16.89
C ASP A 80 -0.47 -9.60 -17.16
N ALA A 81 -1.35 -10.30 -17.88
CA ALA A 81 -1.11 -11.69 -18.28
C ALA A 81 0.13 -11.89 -19.18
N ARG A 82 0.53 -10.87 -19.97
CA ARG A 82 1.72 -10.97 -20.83
C ARG A 82 2.99 -10.83 -20.01
N GLY A 83 3.05 -9.84 -19.12
CA GLY A 83 4.12 -9.70 -18.15
C GLY A 83 4.25 -10.94 -17.26
N PHE A 84 3.12 -11.53 -16.87
CA PHE A 84 3.11 -12.72 -16.01
C PHE A 84 3.78 -13.93 -16.66
N ALA A 85 3.76 -14.06 -17.99
CA ALA A 85 4.41 -15.18 -18.68
C ALA A 85 5.90 -15.35 -18.31
N ALA A 86 6.60 -14.25 -17.98
CA ALA A 86 8.01 -14.27 -17.58
C ALA A 86 8.24 -14.98 -16.22
N ILE A 87 7.27 -14.91 -15.31
CA ILE A 87 7.39 -15.44 -13.93
C ILE A 87 6.39 -16.56 -13.63
N ARG A 88 5.47 -16.86 -14.55
CA ARG A 88 4.37 -17.83 -14.39
C ARG A 88 4.81 -19.21 -13.92
N HIS A 89 6.00 -19.64 -14.34
CA HIS A 89 6.54 -20.97 -14.06
C HIS A 89 7.12 -21.11 -12.65
N LEU A 90 7.27 -20.00 -11.92
CA LEU A 90 7.90 -19.97 -10.61
C LEU A 90 6.94 -20.44 -9.51
N THR A 91 7.50 -21.08 -8.48
CA THR A 91 6.88 -21.18 -7.16
C THR A 91 7.09 -19.89 -6.36
N VAL A 92 6.45 -19.74 -5.19
CA VAL A 92 6.73 -18.60 -4.30
C VAL A 92 8.19 -18.60 -3.84
N GLY A 93 8.78 -19.78 -3.62
CA GLY A 93 10.19 -19.95 -3.30
C GLY A 93 11.09 -19.50 -4.44
N ASP A 94 10.84 -19.99 -5.66
CA ASP A 94 11.62 -19.58 -6.84
C ASP A 94 11.41 -18.10 -7.17
N PHE A 95 10.23 -17.54 -6.88
CA PHE A 95 9.96 -16.11 -7.03
C PHE A 95 10.76 -15.27 -6.04
N ARG A 96 10.92 -15.72 -4.79
CA ARG A 96 11.85 -15.09 -3.85
C ARG A 96 13.26 -15.07 -4.42
N ASP A 97 13.74 -16.20 -4.91
CA ASP A 97 15.10 -16.33 -5.40
C ASP A 97 15.30 -15.48 -6.67
N TRP A 98 14.32 -15.45 -7.57
CA TRP A 98 14.29 -14.56 -8.74
C TRP A 98 14.36 -13.08 -8.35
N LEU A 99 13.62 -12.62 -7.33
CA LEU A 99 13.69 -11.22 -6.84
C LEU A 99 15.07 -10.88 -6.25
N LEU A 100 15.73 -11.85 -5.63
CA LEU A 100 17.03 -11.68 -4.98
C LEU A 100 18.20 -11.82 -5.94
N ASP A 101 18.03 -12.49 -7.08
CA ASP A 101 19.06 -12.68 -8.10
C ASP A 101 19.62 -11.34 -8.62
N ASP A 102 20.95 -11.25 -8.74
CA ASP A 102 21.65 -10.04 -9.18
C ASP A 102 21.32 -9.65 -10.63
N ALA A 103 20.91 -10.61 -11.47
CA ALA A 103 20.48 -10.37 -12.85
C ALA A 103 19.05 -9.80 -12.94
N THR A 104 18.23 -9.92 -11.89
CA THR A 104 16.90 -9.31 -11.84
C THR A 104 17.03 -7.84 -11.46
N ASP A 105 17.06 -6.99 -12.49
CA ASP A 105 17.26 -5.54 -12.35
C ASP A 105 15.93 -4.74 -12.34
N GLU A 106 16.05 -3.41 -12.24
CA GLU A 106 14.90 -2.49 -12.27
C GLU A 106 14.04 -2.67 -13.53
N ALA A 107 14.66 -2.94 -14.68
CA ALA A 107 13.95 -3.07 -15.95
C ALA A 107 13.10 -4.35 -15.97
N ALA A 108 13.67 -5.47 -15.52
CA ALA A 108 12.95 -6.73 -15.35
C ALA A 108 11.76 -6.58 -14.38
N LEU A 109 11.99 -5.96 -13.21
CA LEU A 109 10.93 -5.72 -12.23
C LEU A 109 9.82 -4.83 -12.78
N ARG A 110 10.17 -3.79 -13.54
CA ARG A 110 9.19 -2.89 -14.17
C ARG A 110 8.32 -3.61 -15.20
N GLN A 111 8.87 -4.57 -15.94
CA GLN A 111 8.12 -5.37 -16.92
C GLN A 111 7.07 -6.27 -16.27
N VAL A 112 7.34 -6.80 -15.07
CA VAL A 112 6.42 -7.71 -14.36
C VAL A 112 5.59 -7.03 -13.27
N ALA A 113 5.78 -5.72 -13.03
CA ALA A 113 5.16 -5.03 -11.90
C ALA A 113 3.64 -5.18 -11.82
N ARG A 114 2.95 -5.14 -12.98
CA ARG A 114 1.48 -5.34 -13.07
C ARG A 114 1.05 -6.80 -13.14
N ALA A 115 1.99 -7.73 -13.22
CA ALA A 115 1.76 -9.17 -13.20
C ALA A 115 1.88 -9.77 -11.79
N ILE A 116 2.42 -9.00 -10.82
CA ILE A 116 2.55 -9.43 -9.44
C ILE A 116 1.29 -8.99 -8.69
N THR A 117 0.43 -9.93 -8.29
CA THR A 117 -0.74 -9.60 -7.46
C THR A 117 -0.32 -9.28 -6.02
N PRO A 118 -1.14 -8.54 -5.24
CA PRO A 118 -0.88 -8.32 -3.82
C PRO A 118 -0.67 -9.61 -3.02
N GLU A 119 -1.41 -10.68 -3.34
CA GLU A 119 -1.27 -11.99 -2.71
C GLU A 119 0.09 -12.64 -3.02
N MET A 120 0.61 -12.51 -4.25
CA MET A 120 1.96 -13.01 -4.59
C MET A 120 3.04 -12.23 -3.83
N ALA A 121 2.92 -10.90 -3.77
CA ALA A 121 3.82 -10.05 -2.99
C ALA A 121 3.76 -10.37 -1.48
N ALA A 122 2.56 -10.63 -0.96
CA ALA A 122 2.36 -11.06 0.43
C ALA A 122 2.93 -12.46 0.69
N ALA A 123 2.77 -13.40 -0.25
CA ALA A 123 3.29 -14.75 -0.13
C ALA A 123 4.82 -14.76 -0.07
N VAL A 124 5.48 -14.07 -1.00
CA VAL A 124 6.95 -14.06 -1.10
C VAL A 124 7.59 -13.33 0.08
N SER A 125 7.00 -12.22 0.53
CA SER A 125 7.52 -11.46 1.68
C SER A 125 7.48 -12.25 2.99
N LYS A 126 6.56 -13.23 3.13
CA LYS A 126 6.52 -14.13 4.30
C LYS A 126 7.73 -15.09 4.33
N LEU A 127 8.36 -15.36 3.20
CA LEU A 127 9.55 -16.21 3.08
C LEU A 127 10.86 -15.44 3.24
N MET A 128 10.80 -14.11 3.18
CA MET A 128 11.97 -13.25 3.23
C MET A 128 12.38 -12.89 4.66
N ARG A 129 13.70 -12.79 4.86
CA ARG A 129 14.28 -12.12 6.05
C ARG A 129 14.30 -10.61 5.84
N ASN A 130 14.59 -9.83 6.88
CA ASN A 130 14.64 -8.37 6.77
C ASN A 130 15.64 -7.88 5.69
N GLN A 131 16.79 -8.54 5.56
CA GLN A 131 17.78 -8.19 4.54
C GLN A 131 17.26 -8.46 3.12
N ASP A 132 16.62 -9.61 2.90
CA ASP A 132 15.98 -9.96 1.63
C ASP A 132 14.93 -8.90 1.24
N LEU A 133 14.09 -8.48 2.20
CA LEU A 133 13.08 -7.44 1.97
C LEU A 133 13.71 -6.10 1.56
N ILE A 134 14.78 -5.69 2.23
CA ILE A 134 15.52 -4.45 1.92
C ILE A 134 16.17 -4.55 0.53
N LEU A 135 16.79 -5.69 0.20
CA LEU A 135 17.46 -5.91 -1.07
C LEU A 135 16.47 -5.97 -2.24
N ALA A 136 15.38 -6.72 -2.12
CA ALA A 136 14.34 -6.77 -3.15
C ALA A 136 13.70 -5.39 -3.35
N ALA A 137 13.40 -4.66 -2.27
CA ALA A 137 12.82 -3.33 -2.36
C ALA A 137 13.78 -2.29 -2.94
N SER A 138 15.11 -2.41 -2.74
CA SER A 138 16.07 -1.44 -3.27
C SER A 138 16.23 -1.50 -4.79
N LYS A 139 15.91 -2.67 -5.40
CA LYS A 139 15.84 -2.87 -6.86
C LYS A 139 14.57 -2.27 -7.46
N CYS A 140 13.50 -2.14 -6.68
CA CYS A 140 12.24 -1.54 -7.11
C CYS A 140 12.37 -0.01 -7.20
N ARG A 141 12.01 0.56 -8.35
CA ARG A 141 11.97 2.01 -8.57
C ARG A 141 10.59 2.46 -9.02
N VAL A 142 9.95 3.26 -8.19
CA VAL A 142 8.65 3.89 -8.49
C VAL A 142 8.85 5.40 -8.44
N VAL A 143 8.72 6.06 -9.59
CA VAL A 143 8.83 7.52 -9.72
C VAL A 143 7.47 8.07 -10.12
N THR A 144 6.96 9.00 -9.34
CA THR A 144 5.70 9.71 -9.64
C THR A 144 5.95 11.21 -9.68
N ARG A 145 5.10 11.92 -10.42
CA ARG A 145 5.21 13.36 -10.62
C ARG A 145 3.83 14.02 -10.48
N PHE A 146 3.81 15.11 -9.73
CA PHE A 146 2.72 16.07 -9.69
C PHE A 146 3.33 17.47 -9.83
N ARG A 147 3.28 18.32 -8.79
CA ARG A 147 4.00 19.62 -8.76
C ARG A 147 5.52 19.44 -8.70
N ASN A 148 5.99 18.39 -8.02
CA ASN A 148 7.39 17.95 -8.02
C ASN A 148 7.50 16.45 -8.37
N THR A 149 8.69 15.86 -8.22
CA THR A 149 8.96 14.45 -8.56
C THR A 149 9.51 13.70 -7.34
N ILE A 150 8.84 12.61 -6.96
CA ILE A 150 9.21 11.75 -5.82
C ILE A 150 9.66 10.37 -6.32
N GLY A 151 10.60 9.74 -5.60
CA GLY A 151 11.08 8.36 -5.88
C GLY A 151 12.41 8.24 -6.65
N LEU A 152 13.02 9.37 -7.04
CA LEU A 152 14.33 9.39 -7.69
C LEU A 152 15.46 8.90 -6.76
N PRO A 153 16.52 8.27 -7.30
CA PRO A 153 17.64 7.77 -6.50
C PRO A 153 18.37 8.90 -5.75
N GLY A 154 18.85 8.59 -4.55
CA GLY A 154 19.57 9.54 -3.70
C GLY A 154 18.70 10.62 -3.06
N ARG A 155 17.38 10.49 -3.10
CA ARG A 155 16.42 11.44 -2.50
C ARG A 155 15.55 10.75 -1.47
N LEU A 156 15.29 11.44 -0.36
CA LEU A 156 14.34 11.05 0.66
C LEU A 156 13.36 12.20 0.87
N SER A 157 12.10 11.97 0.55
CA SER A 157 11.04 12.96 0.71
C SER A 157 10.32 12.80 2.05
N VAL A 158 9.84 13.90 2.60
CA VAL A 158 9.22 13.98 3.92
C VAL A 158 7.86 14.65 3.81
N ARG A 159 6.83 14.00 4.38
CA ARG A 159 5.53 14.64 4.61
C ARG A 159 5.67 15.63 5.77
N LEU A 160 5.26 16.86 5.55
CA LEU A 160 5.07 17.84 6.63
C LEU A 160 3.60 17.82 7.03
N GLN A 161 3.30 17.42 8.26
CA GLN A 161 1.93 17.29 8.75
C GLN A 161 1.66 18.17 10.00
N PRO A 162 1.40 19.48 9.83
CA PRO A 162 1.21 20.43 10.92
C PRO A 162 -0.19 20.34 11.52
N ASN A 163 -0.53 19.23 12.17
CA ASN A 163 -1.84 19.08 12.83
C ASN A 163 -1.94 19.98 14.07
N HIS A 164 -3.12 20.51 14.35
CA HIS A 164 -3.43 21.20 15.60
C HIS A 164 -4.66 20.57 16.26
N PRO A 165 -4.71 20.37 17.60
CA PRO A 165 -5.83 19.71 18.28
C PRO A 165 -7.21 20.33 18.05
N THR A 166 -7.26 21.58 17.64
CA THR A 166 -8.48 22.37 17.38
C THR A 166 -8.48 23.01 15.99
N ASP A 167 -7.60 22.56 15.09
CA ASP A 167 -7.41 23.17 13.77
C ASP A 167 -7.15 24.69 13.80
N ASP A 168 -6.39 25.19 14.80
CA ASP A 168 -6.06 26.61 14.88
C ASP A 168 -5.07 26.99 13.78
N MET A 169 -5.49 27.90 12.89
CA MET A 169 -4.73 28.30 11.72
C MET A 169 -3.34 28.86 12.05
N LYS A 170 -3.19 29.56 13.18
CA LYS A 170 -1.89 30.14 13.58
C LYS A 170 -0.95 29.05 14.08
N GLY A 171 -1.45 28.11 14.88
CA GLY A 171 -0.69 26.95 15.34
C GLY A 171 -0.22 26.08 14.17
N ILE A 172 -1.10 25.83 13.21
CA ILE A 172 -0.79 25.10 11.98
C ILE A 172 0.30 25.83 11.18
N ALA A 173 0.11 27.14 10.91
CA ALA A 173 1.08 27.93 10.16
C ALA A 173 2.46 27.98 10.84
N ALA A 174 2.51 28.08 12.17
CA ALA A 174 3.75 28.06 12.93
C ALA A 174 4.49 26.72 12.79
N SER A 175 3.79 25.59 12.97
CA SER A 175 4.38 24.25 12.79
C SER A 175 4.82 24.00 11.35
N MET A 176 4.07 24.52 10.38
CA MET A 176 4.42 24.41 8.97
C MET A 176 5.70 25.19 8.64
N LEU A 177 5.83 26.43 9.15
CA LEU A 177 7.04 27.23 8.95
C LEU A 177 8.27 26.52 9.53
N ASP A 178 8.16 25.99 10.74
CA ASP A 178 9.25 25.23 11.38
C ASP A 178 9.67 24.04 10.52
N GLY A 179 8.72 23.21 10.08
CA GLY A 179 9.01 22.06 9.22
C GLY A 179 9.65 22.42 7.88
N LEU A 180 9.21 23.52 7.25
CA LEU A 180 9.80 24.01 6.00
C LEU A 180 11.26 24.45 6.19
N LEU A 181 11.62 25.03 7.34
CA LEU A 181 13.00 25.42 7.65
C LEU A 181 13.93 24.20 7.79
N TYR A 182 13.38 23.02 8.11
CA TYR A 182 14.11 21.73 8.11
C TYR A 182 14.09 21.01 6.76
N GLY A 183 13.50 21.61 5.72
CA GLY A 183 13.37 21.01 4.40
C GLY A 183 12.32 19.90 4.31
N ALA A 184 11.38 19.83 5.26
CA ALA A 184 10.26 18.91 5.19
C ALA A 184 9.12 19.48 4.33
N GLY A 185 8.29 18.59 3.77
CA GLY A 185 7.10 18.96 3.02
C GLY A 185 7.24 18.81 1.52
N ASP A 186 8.35 18.30 1.00
CA ASP A 186 8.52 18.00 -0.43
C ASP A 186 7.66 16.81 -0.88
N ALA A 187 7.31 15.85 0.00
CA ALA A 187 6.37 14.80 -0.35
C ALA A 187 4.93 15.34 -0.44
N VAL A 188 4.51 16.10 0.56
CA VAL A 188 3.20 16.78 0.67
C VAL A 188 3.21 17.62 1.95
N ILE A 189 2.56 18.78 1.93
CA ILE A 189 2.15 19.51 3.13
C ILE A 189 0.70 19.13 3.41
N GLY A 190 0.49 18.26 4.40
CA GLY A 190 -0.80 17.64 4.66
C GLY A 190 -1.38 18.02 6.02
N ILE A 191 -2.69 18.20 6.17
CA ILE A 191 -3.32 18.38 7.48
C ILE A 191 -4.33 17.26 7.67
N ASN A 192 -4.24 16.53 8.80
CA ASN A 192 -5.31 15.66 9.25
C ASN A 192 -6.18 16.46 10.25
N PRO A 193 -7.31 17.02 9.80
CA PRO A 193 -8.08 17.96 10.58
C PRO A 193 -8.80 17.26 11.74
N ALA A 194 -8.97 17.98 12.85
CA ALA A 194 -9.84 17.55 13.95
C ALA A 194 -11.33 17.71 13.58
N SER A 195 -11.66 18.65 12.70
CA SER A 195 -13.01 18.91 12.19
C SER A 195 -13.29 18.26 10.84
N ASP A 196 -14.54 17.85 10.62
CA ASP A 196 -15.10 17.42 9.34
C ASP A 196 -15.95 18.51 8.65
N SER A 197 -15.95 19.73 9.20
CA SER A 197 -16.75 20.86 8.72
C SER A 197 -16.21 21.42 7.40
N LEU A 198 -17.00 21.36 6.32
CA LEU A 198 -16.60 21.87 5.00
C LEU A 198 -16.07 23.32 5.01
N PRO A 199 -16.66 24.29 5.73
CA PRO A 199 -16.08 25.62 5.87
C PRO A 199 -14.67 25.63 6.47
N VAL A 200 -14.40 24.82 7.49
CA VAL A 200 -13.08 24.73 8.12
C VAL A 200 -12.09 24.08 7.16
N LEU A 201 -12.49 22.99 6.49
CA LEU A 201 -11.66 22.31 5.49
C LEU A 201 -11.32 23.22 4.30
N ALA A 202 -12.27 24.05 3.86
CA ALA A 202 -12.03 25.04 2.81
C ALA A 202 -11.00 26.08 3.24
N GLN A 203 -11.13 26.62 4.45
CA GLN A 203 -10.16 27.57 5.01
C GLN A 203 -8.75 26.97 5.07
N LEU A 204 -8.62 25.72 5.50
CA LEU A 204 -7.34 25.02 5.54
C LEU A 204 -6.74 24.84 4.14
N ASN A 205 -7.54 24.45 3.14
CA ASN A 205 -7.07 24.35 1.74
C ASN A 205 -6.56 25.69 1.22
N HIS A 206 -7.33 26.77 1.39
CA HIS A 206 -6.92 28.10 0.95
C HIS A 206 -5.65 28.59 1.65
N MET A 207 -5.51 28.38 2.95
CA MET A 207 -4.29 28.75 3.67
C MET A 207 -3.06 28.01 3.15
N LEU A 208 -3.17 26.70 2.88
CA LEU A 208 -2.06 25.93 2.33
C LEU A 208 -1.70 26.41 0.92
N ASP A 209 -2.68 26.61 0.04
CA ASP A 209 -2.42 27.12 -1.31
C ASP A 209 -1.81 28.52 -1.28
N ASP A 210 -2.37 29.46 -0.49
CA ASP A 210 -1.84 30.82 -0.35
C ASP A 210 -0.36 30.82 0.04
N ILE A 211 0.05 29.96 0.98
CA ILE A 211 1.44 29.88 1.42
C ILE A 211 2.32 29.24 0.34
N ILE A 212 1.87 28.16 -0.30
CA ILE A 212 2.61 27.51 -1.39
C ILE A 212 2.82 28.49 -2.55
N GLN A 213 1.78 29.20 -3.00
CA GLN A 213 1.86 30.16 -4.09
C GLN A 213 2.74 31.37 -3.72
N ARG A 214 2.52 31.95 -2.53
CA ARG A 214 3.23 33.16 -2.08
C ARG A 214 4.74 32.96 -2.03
N PHE A 215 5.20 31.77 -1.63
CA PHE A 215 6.62 31.46 -1.52
C PHE A 215 7.13 30.58 -2.68
N ALA A 216 6.30 30.34 -3.70
CA ALA A 216 6.60 29.47 -4.84
C ALA A 216 7.21 28.11 -4.43
N ILE A 217 6.64 27.50 -3.39
CA ILE A 217 7.16 26.24 -2.82
C ILE A 217 6.86 25.11 -3.82
N PRO A 218 7.86 24.35 -4.29
CA PRO A 218 7.65 23.26 -5.25
C PRO A 218 7.12 22.01 -4.54
N THR A 219 5.90 22.07 -4.05
CA THR A 219 5.19 20.99 -3.35
C THR A 219 3.68 21.08 -3.56
N GLN A 220 2.97 20.11 -3.03
CA GLN A 220 1.52 19.94 -3.09
C GLN A 220 0.91 19.95 -1.68
N SER A 221 -0.32 20.47 -1.59
CA SER A 221 -1.14 20.43 -0.39
C SER A 221 -2.04 19.19 -0.33
N CYS A 222 -2.51 18.83 0.87
CA CYS A 222 -3.53 17.81 1.05
C CYS A 222 -4.28 18.00 2.36
N ILE A 223 -5.61 18.04 2.35
CA ILE A 223 -6.40 17.91 3.57
C ILE A 223 -6.88 16.46 3.67
N LEU A 224 -6.43 15.74 4.69
CA LEU A 224 -6.65 14.31 4.90
C LEU A 224 -8.04 14.05 5.52
N THR A 225 -9.10 14.46 4.81
CA THR A 225 -10.50 14.22 5.17
C THR A 225 -11.09 13.07 4.34
N HIS A 226 -12.35 12.72 4.58
CA HIS A 226 -13.06 11.75 3.76
C HIS A 226 -13.20 12.27 2.31
N VAL A 227 -13.03 11.39 1.32
CA VAL A 227 -13.00 11.74 -0.11
C VAL A 227 -14.21 12.54 -0.57
N THR A 228 -15.40 12.25 -0.02
CA THR A 228 -16.64 12.98 -0.34
C THR A 228 -16.63 14.43 0.11
N ASN A 229 -15.90 14.76 1.17
CA ASN A 229 -15.71 16.16 1.58
C ASN A 229 -14.79 16.86 0.59
N THR A 230 -13.71 16.19 0.17
CA THR A 230 -12.78 16.73 -0.83
C THR A 230 -13.48 16.98 -2.17
N LEU A 231 -14.32 16.06 -2.65
CA LEU A 231 -15.14 16.25 -3.85
C LEU A 231 -16.04 17.49 -3.75
N GLN A 232 -16.78 17.64 -2.64
CA GLN A 232 -17.60 18.84 -2.40
C GLN A 232 -16.78 20.13 -2.34
N LEU A 233 -15.54 20.07 -1.85
CA LEU A 233 -14.63 21.23 -1.83
C LEU A 233 -14.18 21.57 -3.27
N ILE A 234 -13.86 20.57 -4.09
CA ILE A 234 -13.52 20.75 -5.51
C ILE A 234 -14.70 21.37 -6.26
N GLU A 235 -15.92 20.86 -6.08
CA GLU A 235 -17.15 21.42 -6.68
C GLU A 235 -17.39 22.89 -6.32
N ARG A 236 -16.96 23.29 -5.11
CA ARG A 236 -17.05 24.68 -4.61
C ARG A 236 -15.85 25.54 -5.01
N GLY A 237 -14.90 25.00 -5.78
CA GLY A 237 -13.73 25.71 -6.28
C GLY A 237 -12.60 25.90 -5.26
N ALA A 238 -12.53 25.08 -4.21
CA ALA A 238 -11.39 25.11 -3.28
C ALA A 238 -10.11 24.60 -3.98
N PRO A 239 -8.93 25.15 -3.65
CA PRO A 239 -7.66 24.76 -4.26
C PRO A 239 -7.15 23.45 -3.67
N VAL A 240 -7.64 22.34 -4.22
CA VAL A 240 -7.22 20.98 -3.85
C VAL A 240 -6.13 20.50 -4.79
N ASP A 241 -4.98 20.12 -4.23
CA ASP A 241 -3.88 19.50 -4.96
C ASP A 241 -4.00 17.97 -5.00
N LEU A 242 -3.92 17.33 -3.83
CA LEU A 242 -4.06 15.89 -3.67
C LEU A 242 -5.37 15.54 -2.96
N VAL A 243 -6.02 14.49 -3.46
CA VAL A 243 -7.17 13.88 -2.80
C VAL A 243 -6.69 12.71 -1.95
N PHE A 244 -6.99 12.76 -0.65
CA PHE A 244 -6.72 11.67 0.28
C PHE A 244 -7.96 10.80 0.51
N GLN A 245 -7.72 9.51 0.74
CA GLN A 245 -8.71 8.59 1.27
C GLN A 245 -8.01 7.43 1.97
N SER A 246 -8.52 7.03 3.13
CA SER A 246 -8.17 5.76 3.76
C SER A 246 -8.80 4.60 2.97
N VAL A 247 -8.00 3.60 2.60
CA VAL A 247 -8.45 2.42 1.86
C VAL A 247 -8.12 1.13 2.61
N ALA A 248 -8.85 0.07 2.29
CA ALA A 248 -8.64 -1.29 2.78
C ALA A 248 -8.50 -2.27 1.62
N GLY A 249 -8.01 -3.47 1.93
CA GLY A 249 -7.81 -4.55 0.96
C GLY A 249 -9.05 -5.38 0.62
N THR A 250 -10.24 -4.98 1.06
CA THR A 250 -11.51 -5.67 0.75
C THR A 250 -12.65 -4.67 0.55
N GLU A 251 -13.63 -5.04 -0.28
CA GLU A 251 -14.87 -4.30 -0.53
C GLU A 251 -15.64 -4.04 0.77
N ALA A 252 -15.75 -5.07 1.62
CA ALA A 252 -16.46 -4.96 2.90
C ALA A 252 -15.81 -3.94 3.85
N ALA A 253 -14.47 -3.89 3.89
CA ALA A 253 -13.76 -2.93 4.74
C ALA A 253 -13.81 -1.50 4.15
N ASN A 254 -13.73 -1.37 2.82
CA ASN A 254 -13.94 -0.08 2.14
C ASN A 254 -15.35 0.46 2.36
N SER A 255 -16.37 -0.41 2.29
CA SER A 255 -17.75 -0.06 2.64
C SER A 255 -17.86 0.41 4.10
N GLY A 256 -17.10 -0.19 5.02
CA GLY A 256 -16.99 0.26 6.41
C GLY A 256 -16.37 1.65 6.57
N PHE A 257 -15.52 2.07 5.63
CA PHE A 257 -15.02 3.44 5.53
C PHE A 257 -15.98 4.39 4.78
N GLY A 258 -17.08 3.89 4.22
CA GLY A 258 -18.03 4.70 3.44
C GLY A 258 -17.58 4.96 1.99
N ILE A 259 -16.72 4.12 1.43
CA ILE A 259 -16.19 4.27 0.07
C ILE A 259 -16.35 3.01 -0.78
N ASN A 260 -16.27 3.19 -2.10
CA ASN A 260 -16.12 2.12 -3.09
C ASN A 260 -15.20 2.58 -4.23
N LEU A 261 -14.85 1.69 -5.15
CA LEU A 261 -13.95 2.02 -6.27
C LEU A 261 -14.52 3.08 -7.22
N ALA A 262 -15.84 3.13 -7.41
CA ALA A 262 -16.47 4.13 -8.27
C ALA A 262 -16.25 5.56 -7.74
N LEU A 263 -16.38 5.75 -6.43
CA LEU A 263 -16.12 7.02 -5.76
C LEU A 263 -14.63 7.42 -5.84
N LEU A 264 -13.71 6.46 -5.72
CA LEU A 264 -12.28 6.73 -5.90
C LEU A 264 -11.94 7.11 -7.35
N GLN A 265 -12.66 6.53 -8.32
CA GLN A 265 -12.52 6.89 -9.73
C GLN A 265 -13.07 8.29 -10.00
N GLU A 266 -14.25 8.63 -9.46
CA GLU A 266 -14.81 10.00 -9.52
C GLU A 266 -13.83 11.02 -8.93
N ALA A 267 -13.21 10.73 -7.80
CA ALA A 267 -12.27 11.64 -7.15
C ALA A 267 -10.93 11.79 -7.88
N ARG A 268 -10.63 10.90 -8.82
CA ARG A 268 -9.45 10.98 -9.69
C ARG A 268 -9.70 11.83 -10.94
N ASP A 269 -10.92 11.79 -11.48
CA ASP A 269 -11.29 12.38 -12.77
C ASP A 269 -11.63 13.88 -12.66
#